data_AF-A0AAD7REX8-F1
#
_entry.id   AF-A0AAD7REX8-F1
#
_cell.length_a   1.000
_cell.length_b   1.000
_cell.length_c   1.000
_cell.angle_alpha   90.00
_cell.angle_beta   90.00
_cell.angle_gamma   90.00
#
_symmetry.space_group_name_H-M   'P 1'
#
loop_
_entity.id
_entity.type
_entity.pdbx_description
1 polymer ?
#
loop_
_entity_poly.entity_id
_entity_poly.type
_entity_poly.pdbx_seq_one_letter_code
_entity_poly.pdbx_strand_id
1 'polypeptide(L)'
;MPTVGLIHTLEQCLNRMQIMGLIHTLEQCLNRMQTVGLIHTLEQCLNRMQTMGLIHTLEQCLNRMQTVGLIHTLEQCLNRMQTVGLIHTLKQCLNRMQTVGLIHTLKQCLNRMQTVGLIHTLKQCLNRMQTVGLIHTLKQCLNRMQTVGLIHTLEQCLNRMQTVGLIH
;
A
#
# COMPACT_ATOMS: atom_id res chain seq x y z
N MET A 1 11.44 -8.10 25.20
CA MET A 1 10.66 -9.33 24.95
C MET A 1 9.49 -8.98 24.06
N PRO A 2 9.04 -9.87 23.17
CA PRO A 2 7.81 -9.62 22.40
C PRO A 2 6.62 -9.59 23.36
N THR A 3 5.75 -8.60 23.21
CA THR A 3 4.49 -8.54 23.95
C THR A 3 3.50 -9.48 23.27
N VAL A 4 2.88 -10.38 24.03
CA VAL A 4 1.78 -11.22 23.55
C VAL A 4 0.50 -10.73 24.18
N GLY A 5 -0.53 -10.49 23.37
CA GLY A 5 -1.86 -10.12 23.87
C GLY A 5 -2.42 -8.83 23.27
N LEU A 6 -3.20 -8.12 24.07
CA LEU A 6 -3.95 -6.94 23.66
C LEU A 6 -3.30 -5.67 24.20
N ILE A 7 -3.01 -4.72 23.31
CA ILE A 7 -2.75 -3.33 23.67
C ILE A 7 -3.97 -2.54 23.25
N HIS A 8 -4.68 -1.97 24.23
CA HIS A 8 -5.84 -1.13 23.93
C HIS A 8 -5.39 0.21 23.34
N THR A 9 -4.56 0.95 24.08
CA THR A 9 -3.99 2.20 23.59
C THR A 9 -2.51 2.26 23.95
N LEU A 10 -1.72 2.75 23.03
CA LEU A 10 -0.35 3.15 23.28
C LEU A 10 -0.06 4.44 22.52
N GLU A 11 0.40 5.47 23.22
CA GLU A 11 0.67 6.75 22.60
C GLU A 11 1.95 6.67 21.75
N GLN A 12 3.07 6.25 22.36
CA GLN A 12 4.36 6.31 21.69
C GLN A 12 5.22 5.06 21.88
N CYS A 13 5.91 4.69 20.81
CA CYS A 13 7.05 3.78 20.84
C CYS A 13 8.26 4.40 20.13
N LEU A 14 9.29 4.73 20.91
CA LEU A 14 10.48 5.41 20.42
C LEU A 14 11.41 4.49 19.64
N ASN A 15 11.67 3.28 20.14
CA ASN A 15 12.75 2.42 19.63
C ASN A 15 12.25 1.17 18.91
N ARG A 16 11.87 0.14 19.64
CA ARG A 16 11.50 -1.14 19.04
C ARG A 16 10.30 -1.74 19.75
N MET A 17 9.35 -2.16 18.92
CA MET A 17 8.17 -2.88 19.35
C MET A 17 8.08 -4.20 18.59
N GLN A 18 7.79 -5.26 19.33
CA GLN A 18 7.47 -6.57 18.77
C GLN A 18 6.22 -7.08 19.47
N ILE A 19 5.15 -7.30 18.70
CA ILE A 19 3.86 -7.73 19.24
C ILE A 19 3.35 -8.95 18.48
N MET A 20 2.79 -9.90 19.23
CA MET A 20 1.96 -10.97 18.72
C MET A 20 0.56 -10.82 19.33
N GLY A 21 -0.39 -10.30 18.57
CA GLY A 21 -1.74 -10.04 19.07
C GLY A 21 -2.42 -8.83 18.44
N LEU A 22 -3.19 -8.12 19.25
CA LEU A 22 -4.05 -7.02 18.81
C LEU A 22 -3.54 -5.69 19.39
N ILE A 23 -3.36 -4.70 18.52
CA ILE A 23 -3.24 -3.29 18.89
C ILE A 23 -4.53 -2.62 18.45
N HIS A 24 -5.31 -2.09 19.40
CA HIS A 24 -6.50 -1.33 19.03
C HIS A 24 -6.08 0.06 18.53
N THR A 25 -5.32 0.82 19.32
CA THR A 25 -4.78 2.12 18.89
C THR A 25 -3.31 2.26 19.23
N LEU A 26 -2.53 2.72 18.25
CA LEU A 26 -1.21 3.28 18.47
C LEU A 26 -1.09 4.62 17.75
N GLU A 27 -0.66 5.67 18.45
CA GLU A 27 -0.51 6.98 17.81
C GLU A 27 0.80 7.01 17.03
N GLN A 28 1.94 6.74 17.66
CA GLN A 28 3.25 6.93 17.02
C GLN A 28 4.24 5.78 17.26
N CYS A 29 4.84 5.31 16.17
CA CYS A 29 6.07 4.52 16.19
C CYS A 29 7.19 5.23 15.44
N LEU A 30 8.24 5.64 16.16
CA LEU A 30 9.31 6.42 15.57
C LEU A 30 10.29 5.54 14.78
N ASN A 31 10.71 4.41 15.34
CA ASN A 31 11.83 3.66 14.77
C ASN A 31 11.45 2.31 14.16
N ARG A 32 11.14 1.27 14.96
CA ARG A 32 10.82 -0.05 14.40
C ARG A 32 9.64 -0.72 15.08
N MET A 33 8.69 -1.15 14.26
CA MET A 33 7.59 -2.01 14.64
C MET A 33 7.63 -3.32 13.89
N GLN A 34 7.38 -4.42 14.62
CA GLN A 34 7.04 -5.71 14.04
C GLN A 34 5.79 -6.25 14.73
N THR A 35 4.75 -6.54 13.95
CA THR A 35 3.49 -7.07 14.47
C THR A 35 3.08 -8.32 13.73
N VAL A 36 2.70 -9.35 14.48
CA VAL A 36 1.95 -10.49 13.96
C VAL A 36 0.56 -10.43 14.57
N GLY A 37 -0.46 -10.20 13.76
CA GLY A 37 -1.83 -10.04 14.22
C GLY A 37 -2.53 -8.83 13.62
N LEU A 38 -3.31 -8.12 14.43
CA LEU A 38 -4.18 -7.04 13.97
C LEU A 38 -3.77 -5.70 14.56
N ILE A 39 -3.68 -4.68 13.72
CA ILE A 39 -3.61 -3.27 14.10
C ILE A 39 -4.91 -2.63 13.64
N HIS A 40 -5.74 -2.20 14.56
CA HIS A 40 -6.98 -1.55 14.19
C HIS A 40 -6.69 -0.13 13.72
N THR A 41 -6.00 0.67 14.53
CA THR A 41 -5.61 2.02 14.14
C THR A 41 -4.14 2.26 14.46
N LEU A 42 -3.43 2.79 13.47
CA LEU A 42 -2.14 3.42 13.68
C LEU A 42 -2.11 4.78 12.98
N GLU A 43 -1.76 5.84 13.70
CA GLU A 43 -1.68 7.16 13.08
C GLU A 43 -0.37 7.30 12.31
N GLN A 44 0.78 7.10 12.97
CA GLN A 44 2.08 7.37 12.35
C GLN A 44 3.14 6.30 12.59
N CYS A 45 3.79 5.89 11.50
CA CYS A 45 5.05 5.15 11.54
C CYS A 45 6.12 5.92 10.76
N LEU A 46 7.14 6.41 11.46
CA LEU A 46 8.15 7.27 10.83
C LEU A 46 9.18 6.43 10.04
N ASN A 47 9.74 5.39 10.64
CA ASN A 47 10.88 4.69 10.04
C ASN A 47 10.54 3.31 9.45
N ARG A 48 10.29 2.28 10.26
CA ARG A 48 10.07 0.92 9.74
C ARG A 48 8.91 0.19 10.38
N MET A 49 8.04 -0.33 9.54
CA MET A 49 6.96 -1.24 9.91
C MET A 49 7.06 -2.55 9.16
N GLN A 50 6.86 -3.64 9.88
CA GLN A 50 6.60 -4.95 9.31
C GLN A 50 5.38 -5.57 9.97
N THR A 51 4.37 -5.92 9.18
CA THR A 51 3.14 -6.52 9.70
C THR A 51 2.82 -7.81 8.95
N MET A 52 2.57 -8.88 9.71
CA MET A 52 1.96 -10.11 9.23
C MET A 52 0.54 -10.17 9.79
N GLY A 53 -0.46 -9.90 8.96
CA GLY A 53 -1.86 -9.88 9.39
C GLY A 53 -2.64 -8.70 8.82
N LEU A 54 -3.47 -8.06 9.65
CA LEU A 54 -4.42 -7.04 9.22
C LEU A 54 -4.08 -5.67 9.79
N ILE A 55 -4.08 -4.67 8.93
CA ILE A 55 -4.10 -3.25 9.30
C ILE A 55 -5.45 -2.70 8.86
N HIS A 56 -6.31 -2.30 9.81
CA HIS A 56 -7.60 -1.73 9.44
C HIS A 56 -7.41 -0.29 8.96
N THR A 57 -6.77 0.54 9.76
CA THR A 57 -6.42 1.92 9.38
C THR A 57 -4.97 2.21 9.69
N LEU A 58 -4.28 2.77 8.70
CA LEU A 58 -3.04 3.49 8.91
C LEU A 58 -3.12 4.86 8.23
N GLU A 59 -2.81 5.92 8.96
CA GLU A 59 -2.78 7.25 8.36
C GLU A 59 -1.46 7.47 7.61
N GLN A 60 -0.32 7.38 8.28
CA GLN A 60 0.95 7.77 7.68
C GLN A 60 2.07 6.76 7.90
N CYS A 61 2.72 6.38 6.81
CA CYS A 61 4.03 5.75 6.83
C CYS A 61 5.05 6.61 6.06
N LEU A 62 6.06 7.13 6.75
CA LEU A 62 7.02 8.03 6.12
C LEU A 62 8.07 7.26 5.31
N ASN A 63 8.73 6.27 5.92
CA ASN A 63 9.90 5.66 5.29
C ASN A 63 9.65 4.25 4.70
N ARG A 64 9.43 3.22 5.52
CA ARG A 64 9.28 1.85 5.00
C ARG A 64 8.16 1.08 5.66
N MET A 65 7.31 0.51 4.81
CA MET A 65 6.29 -0.47 5.17
C MET A 65 6.50 -1.77 4.41
N GLN A 66 6.37 -2.88 5.13
CA GLN A 66 6.18 -4.20 4.56
C GLN A 66 4.99 -4.88 5.22
N THR A 67 4.03 -5.31 4.43
CA THR A 67 2.85 -6.01 4.92
C THR A 67 2.65 -7.31 4.16
N VAL A 68 2.40 -8.39 4.89
CA VAL A 68 1.82 -9.61 4.33
C VAL A 68 0.45 -9.78 4.97
N GLY A 69 -0.60 -9.72 4.16
CA GLY A 69 -1.98 -9.77 4.62
C GLY A 69 -2.82 -8.64 4.03
N LEU A 70 -3.64 -8.01 4.88
CA LEU A 70 -4.67 -7.06 4.44
C LEU A 70 -4.41 -5.67 5.01
N ILE A 71 -4.51 -4.66 4.15
CA ILE A 71 -4.61 -3.26 4.52
C ILE A 71 -6.00 -2.79 4.09
N HIS A 72 -6.87 -2.45 5.03
CA HIS A 72 -8.19 -1.96 4.67
C HIS A 72 -8.10 -0.51 4.19
N THR A 73 -7.50 0.36 5.00
CA THR A 73 -7.27 1.75 4.62
C THR A 73 -5.84 2.16 4.92
N LEU A 74 -5.21 2.77 3.93
CA LEU A 74 -4.01 3.58 4.13
C LEU A 74 -4.17 4.94 3.48
N GLU A 75 -3.93 5.99 4.27
CA GLU A 75 -4.00 7.36 3.77
C GLU A 75 -2.75 7.70 2.96
N GLN A 76 -1.57 7.62 3.56
CA GLN A 76 -0.33 8.08 2.94
C GLN A 76 0.87 7.16 3.20
N CYS A 77 1.59 6.85 2.11
CA CYS A 77 2.94 6.29 2.18
C CYS A 77 3.90 7.19 1.39
N LEU A 78 4.90 7.75 2.07
CA LEU A 78 5.79 8.73 1.43
C LEU A 78 6.89 8.04 0.63
N ASN A 79 7.62 7.10 1.22
CA ASN A 79 8.83 6.56 0.59
C ASN A 79 8.67 5.15 -0.01
N ARG A 80 8.54 4.10 0.80
CA ARG A 80 8.48 2.72 0.27
C ARG A 80 7.41 1.87 0.93
N MET A 81 6.61 1.23 0.07
CA MET A 81 5.66 0.21 0.44
C MET A 81 5.92 -1.09 -0.33
N GLN A 82 5.84 -2.20 0.39
CA GLN A 82 5.74 -3.53 -0.20
C GLN A 82 4.58 -4.28 0.46
N THR A 83 3.66 -4.77 -0.35
CA THR A 83 2.51 -5.53 0.15
C THR A 83 2.38 -6.85 -0.61
N VAL A 84 2.24 -7.94 0.13
CA VAL A 84 1.77 -9.22 -0.41
C VAL A 84 0.39 -9.47 0.19
N GLY A 85 -0.65 -9.42 -0.65
CA GLY A 85 -2.04 -9.57 -0.21
C GLY A 85 -2.96 -8.49 -0.77
N LEU A 86 -3.84 -7.96 0.06
CA LEU A 86 -4.92 -7.08 -0.36
C LEU A 86 -4.78 -5.67 0.22
N ILE A 87 -4.94 -4.67 -0.64
CA ILE A 87 -5.12 -3.27 -0.26
C ILE A 87 -6.54 -2.88 -0.71
N HIS A 88 -7.43 -2.60 0.23
CA HIS A 88 -8.78 -2.19 -0.13
C HIS A 88 -8.78 -0.72 -0.58
N THR A 89 -8.24 0.18 0.24
CA THR A 89 -8.07 1.58 -0.15
C THR A 89 -6.67 2.09 0.17
N LEU A 90 -6.04 2.70 -0.82
CA LEU A 90 -4.92 3.59 -0.62
C LEU A 90 -5.17 4.95 -1.26
N LYS A 91 -5.05 6.02 -0.49
CA LYS A 91 -5.19 7.37 -1.04
C LYS A 91 -3.93 7.81 -1.77
N GLN A 92 -2.76 7.80 -1.14
CA GLN A 92 -1.55 8.35 -1.74
C GLN A 92 -0.29 7.50 -1.49
N CYS A 93 0.45 7.25 -2.56
CA CYS A 93 1.84 6.81 -2.50
C CYS A 93 2.74 7.78 -3.28
N LEU A 94 3.71 8.38 -2.60
CA LEU A 94 4.56 9.39 -3.24
C LEU A 94 5.68 8.75 -4.07
N ASN A 95 6.50 7.88 -3.46
CA ASN A 95 7.73 7.43 -4.10
C ASN A 95 7.64 6.02 -4.70
N ARG A 96 7.60 4.95 -3.90
CA ARG A 96 7.62 3.57 -4.44
C ARG A 96 6.60 2.66 -3.79
N MET A 97 5.83 2.01 -4.65
CA MET A 97 4.93 0.92 -4.30
C MET A 97 5.28 -0.35 -5.07
N GLN A 98 5.27 -1.47 -4.36
CA GLN A 98 5.25 -2.80 -4.95
C GLN A 98 4.14 -3.62 -4.29
N THR A 99 3.25 -4.18 -5.10
CA THR A 99 2.16 -5.03 -4.61
C THR A 99 2.12 -6.34 -5.37
N VAL A 100 2.03 -7.44 -4.65
CA VAL A 100 1.64 -8.75 -5.20
C VAL A 100 0.29 -9.10 -4.60
N GLY A 101 -0.75 -9.12 -5.43
CA GLY A 101 -2.12 -9.36 -5.01
C GLY A 101 -3.12 -8.35 -5.56
N LEU A 102 -4.03 -7.87 -4.72
CA LEU A 102 -5.18 -7.07 -5.14
C LEU A 102 -5.11 -5.66 -4.57
N ILE A 103 -5.32 -4.67 -5.44
CA ILE A 103 -5.60 -3.29 -5.06
C ILE A 103 -7.03 -2.98 -5.52
N HIS A 104 -7.95 -2.77 -4.58
CA HIS A 104 -9.31 -2.41 -4.94
C HIS A 104 -9.35 -0.95 -5.39
N THR A 105 -8.85 -0.03 -4.57
CA THR A 105 -8.82 1.39 -4.91
C THR A 105 -7.46 2.00 -4.61
N LEU A 106 -6.86 2.62 -5.62
CA LEU A 106 -5.73 3.54 -5.46
C LEU A 106 -6.06 4.89 -6.07
N LYS A 107 -6.06 5.95 -5.25
CA LYS A 107 -6.32 7.30 -5.77
C LYS A 107 -5.11 7.85 -6.50
N GLN A 108 -3.94 7.91 -5.87
CA GLN A 108 -2.77 8.56 -6.46
C GLN A 108 -1.46 7.81 -6.20
N CYS A 109 -0.67 7.64 -7.26
CA CYS A 109 0.74 7.26 -7.17
C CYS A 109 1.60 8.26 -7.96
N LEU A 110 2.52 8.94 -7.29
CA LEU A 110 3.29 10.01 -7.94
C LEU A 110 4.46 9.45 -8.74
N ASN A 111 5.33 8.62 -8.14
CA ASN A 111 6.58 8.25 -8.79
C ASN A 111 6.58 6.83 -9.40
N ARG A 112 6.59 5.75 -8.60
CA ARG A 112 6.69 4.38 -9.15
C ARG A 112 5.71 3.42 -8.49
N MET A 113 4.96 2.71 -9.34
CA MET A 113 4.13 1.58 -8.96
C MET A 113 4.50 0.35 -9.77
N GLN A 114 4.61 -0.78 -9.08
CA GLN A 114 4.70 -2.11 -9.68
C GLN A 114 3.65 -3.00 -9.03
N THR A 115 2.81 -3.63 -9.86
CA THR A 115 1.78 -4.54 -9.36
C THR A 115 1.84 -5.85 -10.14
N VAL A 116 1.79 -6.97 -9.42
CA VAL A 116 1.49 -8.29 -9.96
C VAL A 116 0.15 -8.72 -9.39
N GLY A 117 -0.89 -8.78 -10.22
CA GLY A 117 -2.25 -9.14 -9.81
C GLY A 117 -3.32 -8.18 -10.35
N LEU A 118 -4.30 -7.83 -9.51
CA LEU A 118 -5.48 -7.06 -9.91
C LEU A 118 -5.42 -5.63 -9.37
N ILE A 119 -5.71 -4.67 -10.24
CA ILE A 119 -6.08 -3.31 -9.85
C ILE A 119 -7.53 -3.08 -10.29
N HIS A 120 -8.46 -2.95 -9.33
CA HIS A 120 -9.85 -2.67 -9.69
C HIS A 120 -10.03 -1.21 -10.11
N THR A 121 -9.47 -0.27 -9.36
CA THR A 121 -9.51 1.14 -9.74
C THR A 121 -8.22 1.85 -9.39
N LEU A 122 -7.65 2.52 -10.40
CA LEU A 122 -6.57 3.48 -10.25
C LEU A 122 -6.97 4.81 -10.85
N LYS A 123 -7.05 5.87 -10.03
CA LYS A 123 -7.39 7.19 -10.53
C LYS A 123 -6.21 7.85 -11.24
N GLN A 124 -5.06 7.96 -10.59
CA GLN A 124 -3.93 8.71 -11.16
C GLN A 124 -2.59 8.05 -10.89
N CYS A 125 -1.78 7.94 -11.95
CA CYS A 125 -0.35 7.67 -11.87
C CYS A 125 0.44 8.72 -12.66
N LEU A 126 1.33 9.44 -11.98
CA LEU A 126 2.03 10.56 -12.63
C LEU A 126 3.25 10.10 -13.44
N ASN A 127 4.13 9.29 -12.84
CA ASN A 127 5.41 8.99 -13.48
C ASN A 127 5.51 7.57 -14.09
N ARG A 128 5.57 6.50 -13.29
CA ARG A 128 5.74 5.14 -13.83
C ARG A 128 4.81 4.12 -13.20
N MET A 129 4.12 3.39 -14.05
CA MET A 129 3.33 2.21 -13.69
C MET A 129 3.79 1.00 -14.49
N GLN A 130 3.95 -0.12 -13.81
CA GLN A 130 4.13 -1.42 -14.40
C GLN A 130 3.14 -2.41 -13.77
N THR A 131 2.35 -3.08 -14.59
CA THR A 131 1.38 -4.06 -14.12
C THR A 131 1.52 -5.36 -14.89
N VAL A 132 1.57 -6.48 -14.17
CA VAL A 132 1.36 -7.82 -14.72
C VAL A 132 0.05 -8.33 -14.15
N GLY A 133 -0.98 -8.45 -14.99
CA GLY A 133 -2.32 -8.88 -14.58
C GLY A 133 -3.41 -7.98 -15.14
N LEU A 134 -4.44 -7.73 -14.33
CA LEU A 134 -5.68 -7.07 -14.78
C LEU A 134 -5.80 -5.67 -14.17
N ILE A 135 -6.11 -4.69 -15.01
CA ILE A 135 -6.56 -3.37 -14.60
C ILE A 135 -8.01 -3.20 -15.04
N HIS A 136 -8.95 -3.15 -14.09
CA HIS A 136 -10.34 -2.95 -14.45
C HIS A 136 -10.60 -1.50 -14.88
N THR A 137 -10.12 -0.53 -14.11
CA THR A 137 -10.26 0.89 -14.46
C THR A 137 -9.00 1.67 -14.16
N LEU A 138 -8.49 2.36 -15.17
CA LEU A 138 -7.45 3.38 -15.05
C LEU A 138 -7.95 4.70 -15.62
N LYS A 139 -8.02 5.74 -14.79
CA LYS A 139 -8.43 7.06 -15.29
C LYS A 139 -7.27 7.77 -15.99
N GLN A 140 -6.17 8.02 -15.29
CA GLN A 140 -5.08 8.80 -15.85
C GLN A 140 -3.70 8.20 -15.58
N CYS A 141 -2.91 8.10 -16.64
CA CYS A 141 -1.46 7.94 -16.56
C CYS A 141 -0.76 9.07 -17.32
N LEU A 142 0.10 9.84 -16.65
CA LEU A 142 0.75 10.99 -17.30
C LEU A 142 1.97 10.56 -18.11
N ASN A 143 2.94 9.86 -17.52
CA ASN A 143 4.24 9.63 -18.16
C ASN A 143 4.41 8.23 -18.78
N ARG A 144 4.61 7.17 -17.98
CA ARG A 144 4.88 5.83 -18.53
C ARG A 144 4.00 4.75 -17.91
N MET A 145 3.33 4.00 -18.77
CA MET A 145 2.58 2.81 -18.44
C MET A 145 3.09 1.61 -19.24
N GLN A 146 3.31 0.49 -18.54
CA GLN A 146 3.57 -0.81 -19.15
C GLN A 146 2.65 -1.85 -18.51
N THR A 147 1.88 -2.57 -19.33
CA THR A 147 0.97 -3.61 -18.87
C THR A 147 1.20 -4.90 -19.63
N VAL A 148 1.31 -6.01 -18.91
CA VAL A 148 1.20 -7.37 -19.46
C VAL A 148 -0.08 -7.97 -18.92
N GLY A 149 -1.11 -8.10 -19.76
CA GLY A 149 -2.43 -8.55 -19.35
C GLY A 149 -3.56 -7.71 -19.96
N LEU A 150 -4.63 -7.49 -19.20
CA LEU A 150 -5.86 -6.87 -19.69
C LEU A 150 -6.11 -5.52 -19.02
N ILE A 151 -6.56 -4.54 -19.80
CA ILE A 151 -7.12 -3.28 -19.32
C ILE A 151 -8.56 -3.20 -19.80
N HIS A 152 -9.54 -3.12 -18.90
CA HIS A 152 -10.97 -3.04 -19.27
C HIS A 152 -11.44 -1.62 -19.58
N THR A 153 -10.83 -0.63 -18.96
CA THR A 153 -11.19 0.77 -19.15
C THR A 153 -9.96 1.63 -18.91
N LEU A 154 -9.62 2.44 -19.92
CA LEU A 154 -8.60 3.47 -19.83
C LEU A 154 -9.16 4.79 -20.34
N GLU A 155 -9.23 5.82 -19.48
CA GLU A 155 -9.70 7.14 -19.91
C GLU A 155 -8.58 7.95 -20.60
N GLN A 156 -7.38 8.01 -20.01
CA GLN A 156 -6.30 8.86 -20.53
C GLN A 156 -4.89 8.31 -20.26
N CYS A 157 -4.05 8.34 -21.29
CA CYS A 157 -2.60 8.18 -21.17
C CYS A 157 -1.89 9.20 -22.06
N LEU A 158 -1.05 10.07 -21.48
CA LEU A 158 -0.53 11.24 -22.23
C LEU A 158 0.77 10.96 -22.99
N ASN A 159 1.75 10.31 -22.36
CA ASN A 159 3.10 10.21 -22.95
C ASN A 159 3.38 8.84 -23.58
N ARG A 160 3.59 7.78 -22.78
CA ARG A 160 3.98 6.46 -23.30
C ARG A 160 3.18 5.32 -22.68
N MET A 161 2.56 4.53 -23.54
CA MET A 161 1.90 3.26 -23.19
C MET A 161 2.54 2.11 -23.96
N GLN A 162 2.71 0.99 -23.27
CA GLN A 162 3.01 -0.30 -23.90
C GLN A 162 2.13 -1.36 -23.25
N THR A 163 1.37 -2.09 -24.05
CA THR A 163 0.52 -3.18 -23.56
C THR A 163 0.83 -4.44 -24.35
N VAL A 164 1.11 -5.53 -23.65
CA VAL A 164 1.15 -6.88 -24.19
C VAL A 164 -0.08 -7.61 -23.66
N GLY A 165 -1.12 -7.69 -24.48
CA GLY A 165 -2.43 -8.21 -24.12
C GLY A 165 -3.53 -7.36 -24.73
N LEU A 166 -4.66 -7.25 -24.03
CA LEU A 166 -5.87 -6.61 -24.56
C LEU A 166 -6.16 -5.30 -23.83
N ILE A 167 -6.65 -4.33 -24.59
CA ILE A 167 -7.34 -3.16 -24.06
C ILE A 167 -8.75 -3.22 -24.64
N HIS A 168 -9.74 -3.28 -23.76
CA HIS A 168 -11.15 -3.12 -24.11
C HIS A 168 -11.55 -1.65 -23.91
#